data_AF-A0A840J3J0-F1
#
_entry.id   AF-A0A840J3J0-F1
#
_cell.length_a   1.000
_cell.length_b   1.000
_cell.length_c   1.000
_cell.angle_alpha   90.00
_cell.angle_beta   90.00
_cell.angle_gamma   90.00
#
_symmetry.space_group_name_H-M   'P 1'
#
loop_
_entity.id
_entity.type
_entity.pdbx_description
1 polymer ?
#
loop_
_entity_poly.entity_id
_entity_poly.type
_entity_poly.pdbx_seq_one_letter_code
_entity_poly.pdbx_strand_id
1 'polypeptide(L)'
;MVPERDNGLLPLRREYTEAWRGFDRTEVRQYLDHLEAQVRRLAGDRDAAAAQVTTLSRELEAARGEVGKLQSRVDELMKPPERLEDLDERMQRTVQLAHARAEEVTKRAEVAAEKHWASSTEASTKLRERYRRLVEELDKQAEALHSEHEAALEETRAEVQRLTVEAAQRRELLDNEAERKRRKIERDFDSKITSERTAHEKLIADQRTASKQQAERRIAEATAEATRRVEDATTEAKRRLDEATTQAAQRTTAATRKVERLAEIREQARKNLAMADEVLGRSESLLTALPAESVIPSASKLVGGDDTTGGPGAGAAAGAGSNGGSGAAGGSGAAAGVGSNGNAGSGAATTAGSATAAGSSAGAGSNGGSGPVRPKPETVSVDSPTTPGAKAVQPSPSPKPKPSPAGGGNPANPNGGKDNGNGGTGQAKSRPQAAGKPQS
;
A
#
# COMPACT_ATOMS: atom_id res chain seq x y z
N MET A 1 4.44 52.90 -109.68
CA MET A 1 5.33 53.18 -110.84
C MET A 1 5.20 54.64 -111.18
N VAL A 2 6.28 55.38 -110.97
CA VAL A 2 6.43 56.80 -111.33
C VAL A 2 6.81 56.82 -112.81
N PRO A 3 6.05 57.46 -113.71
CA PRO A 3 6.62 57.89 -114.96
C PRO A 3 7.41 59.17 -114.69
N GLU A 4 8.73 59.07 -114.85
CA GLU A 4 9.64 60.18 -115.03
C GLU A 4 8.99 61.17 -116.00
N ARG A 5 8.56 62.32 -115.46
CA ARG A 5 8.21 63.47 -116.30
C ARG A 5 9.53 64.07 -116.74
N ASP A 6 10.06 63.50 -117.81
CA ASP A 6 10.96 64.20 -118.72
C ASP A 6 10.21 65.41 -119.28
N ASN A 7 10.09 66.47 -118.46
CA ASN A 7 9.93 67.81 -118.96
C ASN A 7 11.30 68.21 -119.50
N GLY A 8 11.66 67.59 -120.63
CA GLY A 8 12.62 68.13 -121.57
C GLY A 8 12.09 69.51 -121.96
N LEU A 9 12.48 70.51 -121.17
CA LEU A 9 12.50 71.90 -121.57
C LEU A 9 13.46 71.93 -122.75
N LEU A 10 12.93 71.61 -123.93
CA LEU A 10 13.62 71.76 -125.19
C LEU A 10 14.13 73.20 -125.20
N PRO A 11 15.44 73.43 -125.34
CA PRO A 11 15.98 74.79 -125.36
C PRO A 11 15.29 75.50 -126.52
N LEU A 12 14.43 76.48 -126.19
CA LEU A 12 13.71 77.28 -127.17
C LEU A 12 14.76 77.84 -128.13
N ARG A 13 14.79 77.32 -129.37
CA ARG A 13 15.78 77.70 -130.37
C ARG A 13 15.68 79.22 -130.51
N ARG A 14 16.79 79.94 -130.26
CA ARG A 14 16.86 81.38 -130.52
C ARG A 14 16.94 81.57 -132.03
N GLU A 15 15.85 82.01 -132.63
CA GLU A 15 15.72 82.21 -134.08
C GLU A 15 16.06 83.66 -134.51
N TYR A 16 16.79 84.40 -133.68
CA TYR A 16 17.17 85.78 -133.98
C TYR A 16 18.69 85.90 -134.13
N THR A 17 19.14 86.68 -135.12
CA THR A 17 20.56 86.81 -135.49
C THR A 17 21.25 87.99 -134.78
N GLU A 18 22.57 87.86 -134.55
CA GLU A 18 23.43 88.94 -134.01
C GLU A 18 23.91 89.85 -135.15
N ALA A 19 23.60 91.14 -135.05
CA ALA A 19 24.12 92.18 -135.93
C ALA A 19 25.29 92.93 -135.27
N TRP A 20 26.06 93.69 -136.06
CA TRP A 20 27.37 94.24 -135.69
C TRP A 20 27.40 95.20 -134.48
N ARG A 21 26.23 95.60 -133.93
CA ARG A 21 26.07 96.19 -132.58
C ARG A 21 24.73 95.73 -131.94
N GLY A 22 24.58 94.44 -131.67
CA GLY A 22 23.47 93.86 -130.90
C GLY A 22 22.51 92.99 -131.72
N PHE A 23 21.38 92.60 -131.14
CA PHE A 23 20.38 91.76 -131.81
C PHE A 23 19.38 92.60 -132.63
N ASP A 24 18.84 92.03 -133.71
CA ASP A 24 17.75 92.65 -134.46
C ASP A 24 16.47 92.74 -133.60
N ARG A 25 16.04 93.96 -133.31
CA ARG A 25 14.86 94.23 -132.46
C ARG A 25 13.55 93.70 -133.07
N THR A 26 13.48 93.58 -134.40
CA THR A 26 12.27 93.08 -135.08
C THR A 26 12.15 91.56 -134.97
N GLU A 27 13.24 90.83 -135.21
CA GLU A 27 13.30 89.37 -135.04
C GLU A 27 13.06 88.96 -133.57
N VAL A 28 13.64 89.70 -132.60
CA VAL A 28 13.43 89.42 -131.17
C VAL A 28 11.97 89.63 -130.77
N ARG A 29 11.26 90.65 -131.28
CA ARG A 29 9.84 90.86 -130.98
C ARG A 29 8.96 89.74 -131.56
N GLN A 30 9.20 89.33 -132.81
CA GLN A 30 8.48 88.21 -133.41
C GLN A 30 8.70 86.91 -132.64
N TYR A 31 9.92 86.67 -132.17
CA TYR A 31 10.22 85.53 -131.31
C TYR A 31 9.54 85.61 -129.95
N LEU A 32 9.48 86.79 -129.31
CA LEU A 32 8.75 86.98 -128.05
C LEU A 32 7.24 86.79 -128.24
N ASP A 33 6.65 87.30 -129.33
CA ASP A 33 5.24 87.10 -129.65
C ASP A 33 4.94 85.61 -129.91
N HIS A 34 5.85 84.89 -130.58
CA HIS A 34 5.74 83.45 -130.78
C HIS A 34 5.83 82.69 -129.45
N LEU A 35 6.77 83.04 -128.57
CA LEU A 35 6.86 82.46 -127.24
C LEU A 35 5.63 82.77 -126.38
N GLU A 36 5.10 83.99 -126.44
CA GLU A 36 3.89 84.35 -125.71
C GLU A 36 2.70 83.54 -126.23
N ALA A 37 2.58 83.35 -127.55
CA ALA A 37 1.57 82.48 -128.14
C ALA A 37 1.73 81.01 -127.69
N GLN A 38 2.96 80.49 -127.62
CA GLN A 38 3.25 79.15 -127.08
C GLN A 38 2.89 79.04 -125.60
N VAL A 39 3.22 80.02 -124.76
CA VAL A 39 2.87 80.03 -123.33
C VAL A 39 1.36 80.10 -123.15
N ARG A 40 0.63 80.89 -123.95
CA ARG A 40 -0.84 80.90 -123.91
C ARG A 40 -1.44 79.57 -124.34
N ARG A 41 -0.88 78.92 -125.36
CA ARG A 41 -1.29 77.56 -125.75
C ARG A 41 -1.03 76.55 -124.65
N LEU A 42 0.15 76.56 -124.03
CA LEU A 42 0.49 75.69 -122.91
C LEU A 42 -0.38 75.98 -121.68
N ALA A 43 -0.73 77.24 -121.42
CA ALA A 43 -1.67 77.61 -120.37
C ALA A 43 -3.08 77.07 -120.67
N GLY A 44 -3.55 77.18 -121.91
CA GLY A 44 -4.81 76.60 -122.36
C GLY A 44 -4.82 75.07 -122.25
N ASP A 45 -3.75 74.39 -122.68
CA ASP A 45 -3.59 72.94 -122.57
C ASP A 45 -3.53 72.51 -121.10
N ARG A 46 -2.84 73.28 -120.24
CA ARG A 46 -2.78 73.05 -118.79
C ARG A 46 -4.16 73.20 -118.16
N ASP A 47 -4.90 74.24 -118.51
CA ASP A 47 -6.22 74.51 -117.94
C ASP A 47 -7.26 73.49 -118.44
N ALA A 48 -7.16 73.05 -119.70
CA ALA A 48 -7.95 71.94 -120.24
C ALA A 48 -7.63 70.61 -119.53
N ALA A 49 -6.35 70.30 -119.30
CA ALA A 49 -5.93 69.13 -118.53
C ALA A 49 -6.41 69.23 -117.06
N ALA A 50 -6.35 70.42 -116.45
CA ALA A 50 -6.88 70.64 -115.11
C ALA A 50 -8.40 70.38 -115.07
N ALA A 51 -9.16 70.86 -116.05
CA ALA A 51 -10.59 70.59 -116.14
C ALA A 51 -10.90 69.09 -116.30
N GLN A 52 -10.12 68.36 -117.12
CA GLN A 52 -10.24 66.90 -117.24
C GLN A 52 -9.94 66.19 -115.92
N VAL A 53 -8.87 66.58 -115.22
CA VAL A 53 -8.53 66.03 -113.90
C VAL A 53 -9.66 66.29 -112.89
N THR A 54 -10.28 67.48 -112.90
CA THR A 54 -11.43 67.75 -112.02
C THR A 54 -12.69 66.96 -112.39
N THR A 55 -12.86 66.60 -113.67
CA THR A 55 -14.01 65.80 -114.11
C THR A 55 -13.80 64.34 -113.72
N LEU A 56 -12.63 63.79 -114.01
CA LEU A 56 -12.25 62.43 -113.62
C LEU A 56 -12.23 62.26 -112.09
N SER A 57 -11.82 63.28 -111.32
CA SER A 57 -11.87 63.20 -109.86
C SER A 57 -13.32 63.14 -109.35
N ARG A 58 -14.25 63.90 -109.96
CA ARG A 58 -15.68 63.82 -109.64
C ARG A 58 -16.27 62.45 -109.98
N GLU A 59 -15.92 61.89 -111.14
CA GLU A 59 -16.35 60.54 -111.53
C GLU A 59 -15.78 59.46 -110.59
N LEU A 60 -14.51 59.59 -110.17
CA LEU A 60 -13.91 58.68 -109.19
C LEU A 60 -14.58 58.78 -107.83
N GLU A 61 -14.92 59.97 -107.35
CA GLU A 61 -15.67 60.14 -106.10
C GLU A 61 -17.10 59.60 -106.22
N ALA A 62 -17.77 59.78 -107.36
CA ALA A 62 -19.07 59.18 -107.62
C ALA A 62 -19.01 57.64 -107.60
N ALA A 63 -18.04 57.05 -108.31
CA ALA A 63 -17.82 55.60 -108.33
C ALA A 63 -17.44 55.05 -106.95
N ARG A 64 -16.59 55.76 -106.18
CA ARG A 64 -16.28 55.41 -104.78
C ARG A 64 -17.51 55.45 -103.90
N GLY A 65 -18.37 56.45 -104.07
CA GLY A 65 -19.65 56.55 -103.38
C GLY A 65 -20.59 55.40 -103.71
N GLU A 66 -20.66 54.96 -104.96
CA GLU A 66 -21.44 53.79 -105.38
C GLU A 66 -20.86 52.48 -104.83
N VAL A 67 -19.55 52.30 -104.86
CA VAL A 67 -18.88 51.15 -104.24
C VAL A 67 -19.18 51.10 -102.74
N GLY A 68 -19.14 52.23 -102.03
CA GLY A 68 -19.53 52.27 -100.61
C GLY A 68 -21.00 51.91 -100.35
N LYS A 69 -21.92 52.35 -101.23
CA LYS A 69 -23.34 51.95 -101.16
C LYS A 69 -23.55 50.45 -101.44
N LEU A 70 -22.81 49.89 -102.40
CA LEU A 70 -22.87 48.47 -102.71
C LEU A 70 -22.26 47.63 -101.58
N GLN A 71 -21.14 48.08 -101.00
CA GLN A 71 -20.51 47.43 -99.84
C GLN A 71 -21.45 47.40 -98.64
N SER A 72 -22.06 48.54 -98.27
CA SER A 72 -23.04 48.56 -97.16
C SER A 72 -24.24 47.64 -97.40
N ARG A 73 -24.75 47.54 -98.64
CA ARG A 73 -25.82 46.60 -98.97
C ARG A 73 -25.38 45.14 -98.90
N VAL A 74 -24.15 44.83 -99.30
CA VAL A 74 -23.57 43.49 -99.13
C VAL A 74 -23.40 43.18 -97.65
N ASP A 75 -22.87 44.10 -96.85
CA ASP A 75 -22.73 43.94 -95.41
C ASP A 75 -24.09 43.73 -94.71
N GLU A 76 -25.15 44.39 -95.20
CA GLU A 76 -26.53 44.15 -94.75
C GLU A 76 -27.04 42.75 -95.12
N LEU A 77 -26.79 42.27 -96.34
CA LEU A 77 -27.15 40.91 -96.78
C LEU A 77 -26.29 39.82 -96.12
N MET A 78 -25.07 40.15 -95.69
CA MET A 78 -24.16 39.24 -95.00
C MET A 78 -24.47 39.11 -93.51
N LYS A 79 -25.28 40.01 -92.92
CA LYS A 79 -25.76 39.82 -91.56
C LYS A 79 -26.63 38.55 -91.51
N PRO A 80 -26.34 37.60 -90.61
CA PRO A 80 -27.18 36.44 -90.43
C PRO A 80 -28.63 36.88 -90.10
N PRO A 81 -29.65 36.19 -90.62
CA PRO A 81 -31.03 36.51 -90.30
C PRO A 81 -31.25 36.39 -88.78
N GLU A 82 -31.64 37.49 -88.13
CA GLU A 82 -31.81 37.55 -86.67
C GLU A 82 -33.16 36.99 -86.22
N ARG A 83 -34.14 36.92 -87.14
CA ARG A 83 -35.48 36.42 -86.87
C ARG A 83 -35.82 35.26 -87.77
N LEU A 84 -36.59 34.31 -87.23
CA LEU A 84 -37.09 33.15 -87.97
C LEU A 84 -37.86 33.55 -89.23
N GLU A 85 -38.51 34.71 -89.21
CA GLU A 85 -39.32 35.27 -90.31
C GLU A 85 -38.48 35.68 -91.52
N ASP A 86 -37.18 35.94 -91.34
CA ASP A 86 -36.25 36.37 -92.40
C ASP A 86 -35.67 35.17 -93.18
N LEU A 87 -35.92 33.94 -92.73
CA LEU A 87 -35.48 32.71 -93.38
C LEU A 87 -36.53 32.23 -94.39
N ASP A 88 -36.10 31.58 -95.48
CA ASP A 88 -37.01 30.91 -96.41
C ASP A 88 -37.95 29.92 -95.70
N GLU A 89 -39.20 29.79 -96.15
CA GLU A 89 -40.22 28.93 -95.51
C GLU A 89 -39.74 27.49 -95.25
N ARG A 90 -38.94 26.92 -96.16
CA ARG A 90 -38.36 25.58 -95.96
C ARG A 90 -37.40 25.55 -94.78
N MET A 91 -36.59 26.60 -94.64
CA MET A 91 -35.61 26.71 -93.57
C MET A 91 -36.31 27.01 -92.23
N GLN A 92 -37.38 27.82 -92.23
CA GLN A 92 -38.26 28.00 -91.07
C GLN A 92 -38.81 26.65 -90.57
N ARG A 93 -39.34 25.82 -91.47
CA ARG A 93 -39.84 24.48 -91.12
C ARG A 93 -38.72 23.58 -90.56
N THR A 94 -37.49 23.66 -91.09
CA THR A 94 -36.36 22.90 -90.52
C THR A 94 -35.94 23.38 -89.14
N VAL A 95 -35.99 24.70 -88.88
CA VAL A 95 -35.69 25.26 -87.56
C VAL A 95 -36.78 24.90 -86.56
N GLN A 96 -38.06 24.96 -86.94
CA GLN A 96 -39.17 24.48 -86.12
C GLN A 96 -39.03 22.99 -85.81
N LEU A 97 -38.67 22.16 -86.80
CA LEU A 97 -38.40 20.74 -86.60
C LEU A 97 -37.21 20.52 -85.66
N ALA A 98 -36.14 21.31 -85.80
CA ALA A 98 -34.97 21.24 -84.91
C ALA A 98 -35.32 21.65 -83.48
N HIS A 99 -36.12 22.70 -83.28
CA HIS A 99 -36.64 23.09 -81.97
C HIS A 99 -37.53 22.01 -81.38
N ALA A 100 -38.49 21.47 -82.13
CA ALA A 100 -39.32 20.36 -81.69
C ALA A 100 -38.46 19.14 -81.30
N ARG A 101 -37.41 18.84 -82.07
CA ARG A 101 -36.47 17.77 -81.75
C ARG A 101 -35.63 18.07 -80.51
N ALA A 102 -35.19 19.31 -80.31
CA ALA A 102 -34.48 19.74 -79.11
C ALA A 102 -35.37 19.65 -77.87
N GLU A 103 -36.64 20.04 -77.98
CA GLU A 103 -37.64 19.85 -76.93
C GLU A 103 -37.86 18.36 -76.60
N GLU A 104 -37.91 17.49 -77.61
CA GLU A 104 -37.99 16.05 -77.35
C GLU A 104 -36.73 15.51 -76.65
N VAL A 105 -35.54 15.98 -77.03
CA VAL A 105 -34.29 15.55 -76.41
C VAL A 105 -34.20 16.04 -74.96
N THR A 106 -34.59 17.28 -74.70
CA THR A 106 -34.63 17.84 -73.34
C THR A 106 -35.66 17.11 -72.48
N LYS A 107 -36.89 16.91 -72.96
CA LYS A 107 -37.91 16.12 -72.23
C LYS A 107 -37.43 14.69 -71.94
N ARG A 108 -36.77 14.02 -72.90
CA ARG A 108 -36.19 12.68 -72.66
C ARG A 108 -35.05 12.73 -71.63
N ALA A 109 -34.21 13.76 -71.68
CA ALA A 109 -33.13 13.95 -70.72
C ALA A 109 -33.65 14.25 -69.31
N GLU A 110 -34.69 15.08 -69.19
CA GLU A 110 -35.37 15.38 -67.92
C GLU A 110 -35.97 14.12 -67.30
N VAL A 111 -36.75 13.34 -68.07
CA VAL A 111 -37.32 12.07 -67.58
C VAL A 111 -36.22 11.07 -67.17
N ALA A 112 -35.12 10.99 -67.95
CA ALA A 112 -33.99 10.14 -67.59
C ALA A 112 -33.31 10.62 -66.29
N ALA A 113 -33.11 11.93 -66.16
CA ALA A 113 -32.55 12.54 -64.95
C ALA A 113 -33.45 12.25 -63.75
N GLU A 114 -34.76 12.52 -63.82
CA GLU A 114 -35.73 12.25 -62.76
C GLU A 114 -35.69 10.78 -62.32
N LYS A 115 -35.63 9.84 -63.27
CA LYS A 115 -35.49 8.41 -62.96
C LYS A 115 -34.18 8.11 -62.24
N HIS A 116 -33.08 8.71 -62.66
CA HIS A 116 -31.79 8.57 -61.96
C HIS A 116 -31.82 9.18 -60.55
N TRP A 117 -32.41 10.36 -60.38
CA TRP A 117 -32.61 10.99 -59.09
C TRP A 117 -33.51 10.16 -58.16
N ALA A 118 -34.63 9.64 -58.66
CA ALA A 118 -35.52 8.76 -57.91
C ALA A 118 -34.80 7.48 -57.46
N SER A 119 -34.09 6.80 -58.37
CA SER A 119 -33.35 5.58 -58.01
C SER A 119 -32.21 5.84 -57.01
N SER A 120 -31.50 6.96 -57.14
CA SER A 120 -30.42 7.35 -56.21
C SER A 120 -30.96 7.73 -54.83
N THR A 121 -32.07 8.46 -54.78
CA THR A 121 -32.74 8.82 -53.52
C THR A 121 -33.29 7.60 -52.82
N GLU A 122 -33.92 6.66 -53.54
CA GLU A 122 -34.36 5.37 -53.00
C GLU A 122 -33.20 4.52 -52.46
N ALA A 123 -32.07 4.48 -53.15
CA ALA A 123 -30.88 3.79 -52.67
C ALA A 123 -30.36 4.43 -51.37
N SER A 124 -30.36 5.76 -51.32
CA SER A 124 -29.94 6.53 -50.15
C SER A 124 -30.89 6.34 -48.96
N THR A 125 -32.21 6.30 -49.18
CA THR A 125 -33.19 6.05 -48.11
C THR A 125 -33.06 4.64 -47.57
N LYS A 126 -32.94 3.62 -48.44
CA LYS A 126 -32.69 2.22 -48.04
C LYS A 126 -31.41 2.09 -47.22
N LEU A 127 -30.35 2.80 -47.58
CA LEU A 127 -29.10 2.79 -46.84
C LEU A 127 -29.26 3.44 -45.46
N ARG A 128 -29.93 4.60 -45.37
CA ARG A 128 -30.23 5.26 -44.08
C ARG A 128 -31.09 4.40 -43.18
N GLU A 129 -32.09 3.70 -43.72
CA GLU A 129 -32.91 2.77 -42.95
C GLU A 129 -32.10 1.59 -42.42
N ARG A 130 -31.19 1.03 -43.23
CA ARG A 130 -30.27 -0.03 -42.77
C ARG A 130 -29.35 0.45 -41.66
N TYR A 131 -28.75 1.64 -41.80
CA TYR A 131 -27.92 2.21 -40.74
C TYR A 131 -28.72 2.52 -39.48
N ARG A 132 -29.95 3.04 -39.62
CA ARG A 132 -30.83 3.27 -38.47
C ARG A 132 -31.12 1.97 -37.73
N ARG A 133 -31.49 0.90 -38.46
CA ARG A 133 -31.71 -0.43 -37.87
C ARG A 133 -30.46 -0.98 -37.18
N LEU A 134 -29.29 -0.82 -37.80
CA LEU A 134 -28.03 -1.27 -37.21
C LEU A 134 -27.69 -0.51 -35.92
N VAL A 135 -27.89 0.82 -35.91
CA VAL A 135 -27.70 1.62 -34.69
C VAL A 135 -28.66 1.18 -33.59
N GLU A 136 -29.95 1.00 -33.92
CA GLU A 136 -30.95 0.49 -32.97
C GLU A 136 -30.62 -0.91 -32.44
N GLU A 137 -30.02 -1.79 -33.26
CA GLU A 137 -29.55 -3.12 -32.84
C GLU A 137 -28.34 -3.02 -31.90
N LEU A 138 -27.38 -2.14 -32.19
CA LEU A 138 -26.22 -1.90 -31.32
C LEU A 138 -26.64 -1.29 -29.98
N ASP A 139 -27.58 -0.35 -29.98
CA ASP A 139 -28.12 0.25 -28.76
C ASP A 139 -28.80 -0.83 -27.89
N LYS A 140 -29.61 -1.71 -28.49
CA LYS A 140 -30.21 -2.85 -27.78
C LYS A 140 -29.17 -3.82 -27.22
N GLN A 141 -28.09 -4.08 -27.97
CA GLN A 141 -27.00 -4.94 -27.50
C GLN A 141 -26.24 -4.29 -26.34
N ALA A 142 -26.01 -2.98 -26.39
CA ALA A 142 -25.38 -2.22 -25.30
C ALA A 142 -26.25 -2.24 -24.04
N GLU A 143 -27.56 -2.00 -24.17
CA GLU A 143 -28.51 -2.09 -23.05
C GLU A 143 -28.57 -3.50 -22.45
N ALA A 144 -28.59 -4.54 -23.29
CA ALA A 144 -28.55 -5.92 -22.83
C ALA A 144 -27.27 -6.23 -22.04
N LEU A 145 -26.10 -5.90 -22.59
CA LEU A 145 -24.82 -6.09 -21.91
C LEU A 145 -24.72 -5.30 -20.60
N HIS A 146 -25.23 -4.06 -20.57
CA HIS A 146 -25.28 -3.29 -19.32
C HIS A 146 -26.18 -3.94 -18.28
N SER A 147 -27.37 -4.41 -18.68
CA SER A 147 -28.29 -5.09 -17.76
C SER A 147 -27.72 -6.42 -17.23
N GLU A 148 -27.02 -7.19 -18.07
CA GLU A 148 -26.33 -8.41 -17.67
C GLU A 148 -25.16 -8.11 -16.71
N HIS A 149 -24.40 -7.05 -16.99
CA HIS A 149 -23.29 -6.64 -16.13
C HIS A 149 -23.79 -6.14 -14.78
N GLU A 150 -24.83 -5.31 -14.74
CA GLU A 150 -25.46 -4.86 -13.51
C GLU A 150 -26.02 -6.04 -12.71
N ALA A 151 -26.69 -6.99 -13.36
CA ALA A 151 -27.18 -8.21 -12.71
C ALA A 151 -26.04 -9.04 -12.10
N ALA A 152 -24.94 -9.23 -12.83
CA ALA A 152 -23.75 -9.93 -12.32
C ALA A 152 -23.08 -9.19 -11.16
N LEU A 153 -23.04 -7.86 -11.20
CA LEU A 153 -22.52 -7.05 -10.09
C LEU A 153 -23.42 -7.14 -8.85
N GLU A 154 -24.73 -7.13 -9.01
CA GLU A 154 -25.66 -7.31 -7.88
C GLU A 154 -25.58 -8.72 -7.30
N GLU A 155 -25.45 -9.75 -8.12
CA GLU A 155 -25.25 -11.14 -7.66
C GLU A 155 -23.95 -11.27 -6.86
N THR A 156 -22.84 -10.75 -7.40
CA THR A 156 -21.54 -10.79 -6.70
C THR A 156 -21.56 -9.95 -5.41
N ARG A 157 -22.23 -8.79 -5.39
CA ARG A 157 -22.44 -7.99 -4.17
C ARG A 157 -23.24 -8.78 -3.14
N ALA A 158 -24.31 -9.44 -3.54
CA ALA A 158 -25.13 -10.28 -2.66
C ALA A 158 -24.34 -11.47 -2.11
N GLU A 159 -23.53 -12.12 -2.94
CA GLU A 159 -22.67 -13.24 -2.53
C GLU A 159 -21.58 -12.78 -1.55
N VAL A 160 -20.90 -11.67 -1.84
CA VAL A 160 -19.90 -11.10 -0.92
C VAL A 160 -20.56 -10.73 0.41
N GLN A 161 -21.74 -10.09 0.40
CA GLN A 161 -22.47 -9.80 1.63
C GLN A 161 -22.81 -11.08 2.40
N ARG A 162 -23.32 -12.11 1.73
CA ARG A 162 -23.59 -13.41 2.35
C ARG A 162 -22.34 -14.03 2.97
N LEU A 163 -21.22 -14.04 2.25
CA LEU A 163 -19.95 -14.58 2.75
C LEU A 163 -19.41 -13.76 3.93
N THR A 164 -19.57 -12.44 3.92
CA THR A 164 -19.15 -11.60 5.06
C THR A 164 -19.98 -11.86 6.30
N VAL A 165 -21.31 -12.02 6.16
CA VAL A 165 -22.20 -12.38 7.27
C VAL A 165 -21.87 -13.77 7.79
N GLU A 166 -21.68 -14.75 6.91
CA GLU A 166 -21.29 -16.11 7.31
C GLU A 166 -19.92 -16.14 7.99
N ALA A 167 -18.94 -15.37 7.51
CA ALA A 167 -17.64 -15.25 8.15
C ALA A 167 -17.74 -14.60 9.54
N ALA A 168 -18.58 -13.57 9.70
CA ALA A 168 -18.83 -12.95 11.00
C ALA A 168 -19.48 -13.93 11.98
N GLN A 169 -20.49 -14.68 11.54
CA GLN A 169 -21.13 -15.73 12.35
C GLN A 169 -20.14 -16.83 12.75
N ARG A 170 -19.29 -17.30 11.83
CA ARG A 170 -18.25 -18.30 12.14
C ARG A 170 -17.23 -17.78 13.17
N ARG A 171 -16.83 -16.51 13.08
CA ARG A 171 -15.95 -15.89 14.08
C ARG A 171 -16.62 -15.88 15.45
N GLU A 172 -17.87 -15.42 15.53
CA GLU A 172 -18.62 -15.39 16.78
C GLU A 172 -18.80 -16.79 17.39
N LEU A 173 -19.05 -17.82 16.57
CA LEU A 173 -19.11 -19.21 17.04
C LEU A 173 -17.77 -19.68 17.63
N LEU A 174 -16.65 -19.42 16.93
CA LEU A 174 -15.32 -19.79 17.40
C LEU A 174 -14.93 -19.02 18.68
N ASP A 175 -15.29 -17.76 18.78
CA ASP A 175 -15.07 -16.93 19.97
C ASP A 175 -15.87 -17.48 21.16
N ASN A 176 -17.15 -17.80 20.95
CA ASN A 176 -17.99 -18.43 21.97
C ASN A 176 -17.43 -19.81 22.41
N GLU A 177 -16.94 -20.62 21.49
CA GLU A 177 -16.29 -21.89 21.81
C GLU A 177 -14.99 -21.70 22.58
N ALA A 178 -14.17 -20.73 22.20
CA ALA A 178 -12.93 -20.39 22.89
C ALA A 178 -13.21 -19.90 24.31
N GLU A 179 -14.22 -19.05 24.50
CA GLU A 179 -14.66 -18.60 25.83
C GLU A 179 -15.16 -19.77 26.69
N ARG A 180 -15.99 -20.66 26.13
CA ARG A 180 -16.45 -21.85 26.84
C ARG A 180 -15.28 -22.73 27.28
N LYS A 181 -14.27 -22.91 26.42
CA LYS A 181 -13.05 -23.65 26.74
C LYS A 181 -12.25 -22.95 27.84
N ARG A 182 -12.05 -21.63 27.77
CA ARG A 182 -11.37 -20.83 28.81
C ARG A 182 -12.07 -20.98 30.17
N ARG A 183 -13.39 -20.75 30.23
CA ARG A 183 -14.19 -20.90 31.46
C ARG A 183 -14.18 -22.33 32.01
N LYS A 184 -14.03 -23.34 31.16
CA LYS A 184 -13.87 -24.74 31.62
C LYS A 184 -12.49 -24.94 32.26
N ILE A 185 -11.43 -24.48 31.60
CA ILE A 185 -10.07 -24.57 32.12
C ILE A 185 -9.94 -23.83 33.45
N GLU A 186 -10.51 -22.62 33.55
CA GLU A 186 -10.52 -21.83 34.80
C GLU A 186 -11.21 -22.60 35.93
N ARG A 187 -12.42 -23.14 35.70
CA ARG A 187 -13.11 -23.96 36.71
C ARG A 187 -12.33 -25.22 37.11
N ASP A 188 -11.75 -25.92 36.14
CA ASP A 188 -10.95 -27.11 36.39
C ASP A 188 -9.69 -26.75 37.20
N PHE A 189 -9.05 -25.62 36.88
CA PHE A 189 -7.88 -25.11 37.60
C PHE A 189 -8.23 -24.69 39.03
N ASP A 190 -9.31 -23.93 39.22
CA ASP A 190 -9.79 -23.54 40.55
C ASP A 190 -10.13 -24.78 41.40
N SER A 191 -10.76 -25.80 40.79
CA SER A 191 -11.04 -27.06 41.48
C SER A 191 -9.76 -27.78 41.91
N LYS A 192 -8.72 -27.79 41.07
CA LYS A 192 -7.42 -28.38 41.38
C LYS A 192 -6.73 -27.60 42.50
N ILE A 193 -6.60 -26.28 42.38
CA ILE A 193 -5.98 -25.43 43.38
C ILE A 193 -6.70 -25.53 44.73
N THR A 194 -8.03 -25.56 44.74
CA THR A 194 -8.79 -25.77 45.99
C THR A 194 -8.56 -27.18 46.57
N SER A 195 -8.52 -28.23 45.73
CA SER A 195 -8.22 -29.58 46.20
C SER A 195 -6.79 -29.71 46.77
N GLU A 196 -5.79 -29.09 46.14
CA GLU A 196 -4.40 -29.07 46.61
C GLU A 196 -4.27 -28.24 47.88
N ARG A 197 -4.90 -27.05 47.95
CA ARG A 197 -4.94 -26.23 49.17
C ARG A 197 -5.53 -27.00 50.34
N THR A 198 -6.68 -27.65 50.16
CA THR A 198 -7.31 -28.45 51.23
C THR A 198 -6.47 -29.67 51.61
N ALA A 199 -5.77 -30.31 50.66
CA ALA A 199 -4.85 -31.41 50.95
C ALA A 199 -3.63 -30.94 51.76
N HIS A 200 -3.02 -29.81 51.39
CA HIS A 200 -1.93 -29.21 52.14
C HIS A 200 -2.36 -28.74 53.52
N GLU A 201 -3.53 -28.13 53.65
CA GLU A 201 -4.10 -27.76 54.95
C GLU A 201 -4.30 -28.97 55.86
N LYS A 202 -4.78 -30.11 55.32
CA LYS A 202 -4.85 -31.38 56.05
C LYS A 202 -3.48 -31.87 56.47
N LEU A 203 -2.49 -31.89 55.59
CA LEU A 203 -1.11 -32.29 55.95
C LEU A 203 -0.52 -31.41 57.05
N ILE A 204 -0.74 -30.09 57.00
CA ILE A 204 -0.29 -29.17 58.04
C ILE A 204 -1.03 -29.44 59.35
N ALA A 205 -2.34 -29.69 59.31
CA ALA A 205 -3.14 -30.02 60.49
C ALA A 205 -2.68 -31.36 61.12
N ASP A 206 -2.42 -32.37 60.30
CA ASP A 206 -1.92 -33.68 60.72
C ASP A 206 -0.52 -33.56 61.32
N GLN A 207 0.40 -32.82 60.68
CA GLN A 207 1.73 -32.54 61.23
C GLN A 207 1.64 -31.79 62.55
N ARG A 208 0.80 -30.75 62.65
CA ARG A 208 0.60 -30.01 63.91
C ARG A 208 0.05 -30.91 65.00
N THR A 209 -0.87 -31.81 64.67
CA THR A 209 -1.46 -32.75 65.63
C THR A 209 -0.43 -33.80 66.07
N ALA A 210 0.34 -34.37 65.13
CA ALA A 210 1.41 -35.29 65.41
C ALA A 210 2.52 -34.65 66.26
N SER A 211 2.93 -33.41 65.95
CA SER A 211 3.90 -32.66 66.75
C SER A 211 3.38 -32.36 68.16
N LYS A 212 2.10 -31.99 68.31
CA LYS A 212 1.47 -31.82 69.64
C LYS A 212 1.48 -33.12 70.44
N GLN A 213 1.05 -34.23 69.84
CA GLN A 213 1.07 -35.54 70.50
C GLN A 213 2.49 -35.99 70.87
N GLN A 214 3.47 -35.75 70.01
CA GLN A 214 4.88 -36.06 70.32
C GLN A 214 5.41 -35.19 71.46
N ALA A 215 5.08 -33.89 71.48
CA ALA A 215 5.44 -33.00 72.57
C ALA A 215 4.78 -33.45 73.88
N GLU A 216 3.48 -33.77 73.86
CA GLU A 216 2.75 -34.31 75.00
C GLU A 216 3.34 -35.63 75.51
N ARG A 217 3.73 -36.55 74.61
CA ARG A 217 4.43 -37.80 74.98
C ARG A 217 5.77 -37.53 75.64
N ARG A 218 6.61 -36.66 75.07
CA ARG A 218 7.91 -36.30 75.67
C ARG A 218 7.74 -35.63 77.04
N ILE A 219 6.71 -34.79 77.20
CA ILE A 219 6.39 -34.17 78.49
C ILE A 219 5.91 -35.25 79.48
N ALA A 220 5.04 -36.16 79.07
CA ALA A 220 4.55 -37.27 79.90
C ALA A 220 5.68 -38.22 80.32
N GLU A 221 6.57 -38.59 79.39
CA GLU A 221 7.76 -39.41 79.67
C GLU A 221 8.73 -38.68 80.60
N ALA A 222 9.06 -37.40 80.32
CA ALA A 222 9.94 -36.61 81.17
C ALA A 222 9.37 -36.39 82.57
N THR A 223 8.06 -36.16 82.70
CA THR A 223 7.38 -36.03 84.00
C THR A 223 7.35 -37.35 84.74
N ALA A 224 7.09 -38.48 84.07
CA ALA A 224 7.13 -39.81 84.68
C ALA A 224 8.56 -40.19 85.14
N GLU A 225 9.60 -39.86 84.36
CA GLU A 225 10.97 -40.03 84.81
C GLU A 225 11.33 -39.09 85.96
N ALA A 226 10.87 -37.85 85.93
CA ALA A 226 11.09 -36.90 87.02
C ALA A 226 10.43 -37.38 88.31
N THR A 227 9.18 -37.87 88.26
CA THR A 227 8.50 -38.46 89.42
C THR A 227 9.23 -39.69 89.90
N ARG A 228 9.68 -40.58 88.99
CA ARG A 228 10.49 -41.75 89.36
C ARG A 228 11.80 -41.36 90.04
N ARG A 229 12.55 -40.39 89.50
CA ARG A 229 13.79 -39.88 90.12
C ARG A 229 13.52 -39.27 91.50
N VAL A 230 12.41 -38.55 91.65
CA VAL A 230 11.99 -38.00 92.96
C VAL A 230 11.62 -39.12 93.92
N GLU A 231 10.88 -40.14 93.48
CA GLU A 231 10.55 -41.32 94.29
C GLU A 231 11.81 -42.10 94.70
N ASP A 232 12.70 -42.40 93.77
CA ASP A 232 13.99 -43.05 94.03
C ASP A 232 14.85 -42.21 95.00
N ALA A 233 14.94 -40.89 94.80
CA ALA A 233 15.65 -40.00 95.72
C ALA A 233 15.00 -39.94 97.11
N THR A 234 13.66 -39.93 97.20
CA THR A 234 12.95 -39.94 98.48
C THR A 234 13.07 -41.29 99.20
N THR A 235 13.08 -42.40 98.49
CA THR A 235 13.31 -43.74 99.07
C THR A 235 14.74 -43.88 99.55
N GLU A 236 15.74 -43.41 98.79
CA GLU A 236 17.11 -43.32 99.26
C GLU A 236 17.27 -42.38 100.46
N ALA A 237 16.62 -41.22 100.44
CA ALA A 237 16.66 -40.27 101.55
C ALA A 237 16.05 -40.89 102.81
N LYS A 238 14.91 -41.59 102.69
CA LYS A 238 14.31 -42.36 103.80
C LYS A 238 15.25 -43.45 104.29
N ARG A 239 15.84 -44.24 103.39
CA ARG A 239 16.82 -45.28 103.74
C ARG A 239 18.02 -44.71 104.49
N ARG A 240 18.61 -43.60 104.00
CA ARG A 240 19.72 -42.91 104.68
C ARG A 240 19.29 -42.37 106.05
N LEU A 241 18.05 -41.88 106.16
CA LEU A 241 17.50 -41.39 107.42
C LEU A 241 17.25 -42.53 108.42
N ASP A 242 16.76 -43.68 107.96
CA ASP A 242 16.59 -44.89 108.78
C ASP A 242 17.94 -45.48 109.21
N GLU A 243 18.93 -45.54 108.30
CA GLU A 243 20.31 -45.92 108.61
C GLU A 243 20.94 -44.95 109.62
N ALA A 244 20.75 -43.63 109.45
CA ALA A 244 21.23 -42.65 110.41
C ALA A 244 20.51 -42.78 111.77
N THR A 245 19.20 -43.05 111.77
CA THR A 245 18.39 -43.24 112.98
C THR A 245 18.81 -44.52 113.71
N THR A 246 19.03 -45.63 113.00
CA THR A 246 19.53 -46.88 113.58
C THR A 246 20.96 -46.72 114.10
N GLN A 247 21.84 -46.02 113.39
CA GLN A 247 23.17 -45.68 113.92
C GLN A 247 23.10 -44.76 115.15
N ALA A 248 22.18 -43.79 115.17
CA ALA A 248 21.95 -42.95 116.34
C ALA A 248 21.41 -43.77 117.53
N ALA A 249 20.49 -44.71 117.29
CA ALA A 249 20.01 -45.67 118.28
C ALA A 249 21.13 -46.60 118.78
N GLN A 250 22.02 -47.04 117.90
CA GLN A 250 23.20 -47.83 118.27
C GLN A 250 24.22 -47.03 119.08
N ARG A 251 24.49 -45.77 118.69
CA ARG A 251 25.39 -44.88 119.45
C ARG A 251 24.82 -44.55 120.82
N THR A 252 23.52 -44.28 120.92
CA THR A 252 22.85 -44.04 122.19
C THR A 252 22.86 -45.29 123.06
N THR A 253 22.47 -46.46 122.55
CA THR A 253 22.57 -47.72 123.34
C THR A 253 24.00 -48.07 123.74
N ALA A 254 24.99 -47.87 122.87
CA ALA A 254 26.40 -48.04 123.23
C ALA A 254 26.85 -47.02 124.30
N ALA A 255 26.38 -45.78 124.23
CA ALA A 255 26.62 -44.77 125.26
C ALA A 255 25.92 -45.15 126.57
N THR A 256 24.67 -45.61 126.54
CA THR A 256 23.94 -46.11 127.72
C THR A 256 24.66 -47.28 128.36
N ARG A 257 25.11 -48.27 127.57
CA ARG A 257 25.95 -49.38 128.08
C ARG A 257 27.26 -48.91 128.69
N LYS A 258 27.91 -47.89 128.11
CA LYS A 258 29.12 -47.27 128.70
C LYS A 258 28.78 -46.57 130.03
N VAL A 259 27.63 -45.89 130.12
CA VAL A 259 27.16 -45.25 131.35
C VAL A 259 26.78 -46.29 132.41
N GLU A 260 26.10 -47.37 132.04
CA GLU A 260 25.79 -48.51 132.92
C GLU A 260 27.08 -49.16 133.44
N ARG A 261 28.07 -49.40 132.57
CA ARG A 261 29.38 -49.93 132.98
C ARG A 261 30.13 -48.97 133.91
N LEU A 262 30.03 -47.67 133.69
CA LEU A 262 30.56 -46.66 134.62
C LEU A 262 29.76 -46.63 135.93
N ALA A 263 28.45 -46.87 135.90
CA ALA A 263 27.61 -46.99 137.10
C ALA A 263 27.96 -48.25 137.90
N GLU A 264 28.21 -49.39 137.25
CA GLU A 264 28.71 -50.62 137.86
C GLU A 264 30.09 -50.40 138.48
N ILE A 265 31.03 -49.76 137.79
CA ILE A 265 32.35 -49.41 138.34
C ILE A 265 32.19 -48.45 139.53
N ARG A 266 31.28 -47.48 139.45
CA ARG A 266 30.98 -46.57 140.57
C ARG A 266 30.38 -47.32 141.77
N GLU A 267 29.55 -48.33 141.53
CA GLU A 267 28.99 -49.17 142.58
C GLU A 267 30.04 -50.11 143.18
N GLN A 268 30.94 -50.67 142.37
CA GLN A 268 32.12 -51.41 142.82
C GLN A 268 33.08 -50.52 143.61
N ALA A 269 33.29 -49.28 143.19
CA ALA A 269 34.07 -48.29 143.93
C ALA A 269 33.41 -47.93 145.28
N ARG A 270 32.07 -47.81 145.32
CA ARG A 270 31.33 -47.65 146.59
C ARG A 270 31.47 -48.85 147.51
N LYS A 271 31.39 -50.07 146.98
CA LYS A 271 31.61 -51.31 147.75
C LYS A 271 33.04 -51.39 148.29
N ASN A 272 34.03 -51.00 147.49
CA ASN A 272 35.43 -50.93 147.93
C ASN A 272 35.70 -49.83 148.95
N LEU A 273 35.04 -48.66 148.84
CA LEU A 273 35.11 -47.61 149.85
C LEU A 273 34.44 -48.03 151.16
N ALA A 274 33.30 -48.74 151.10
CA ALA A 274 32.67 -49.30 152.30
C ALA A 274 33.56 -50.36 152.99
N MET A 275 34.26 -51.20 152.22
CA MET A 275 35.26 -52.13 152.77
C MET A 275 36.50 -51.41 153.33
N ALA A 276 36.91 -50.28 152.75
CA ALA A 276 38.02 -49.47 153.29
C ALA A 276 37.64 -48.74 154.58
N ASP A 277 36.40 -48.24 154.70
CA ASP A 277 35.86 -47.66 155.94
C ASP A 277 35.78 -48.71 157.06
N GLU A 278 35.41 -49.96 156.73
CA GLU A 278 35.35 -51.05 157.71
C GLU A 278 36.75 -51.46 158.23
N VAL A 279 37.78 -51.34 157.39
CA VAL A 279 39.18 -51.60 157.77
C VAL A 279 39.78 -50.43 158.55
N LEU A 280 39.39 -49.19 158.23
CA LEU A 280 39.84 -47.99 158.95
C LEU A 280 39.18 -47.86 160.34
N GLY A 281 37.91 -48.27 160.48
CA GLY A 281 37.24 -48.34 161.78
C GLY A 281 37.84 -49.37 162.75
N ARG A 282 38.50 -50.43 162.24
CA ARG A 282 39.26 -51.38 163.09
C ARG A 282 40.63 -50.85 163.53
N SER A 283 41.16 -49.82 162.88
CA SER A 283 42.43 -49.18 163.25
C SER A 283 42.27 -47.92 164.11
N GLU A 284 41.05 -47.45 164.34
CA GLU A 284 40.77 -46.21 165.09
C GLU A 284 40.76 -46.40 166.62
N SER A 285 40.75 -47.65 167.13
CA SER A 285 40.66 -47.93 168.56
C SER A 285 41.99 -48.02 169.32
N LEU A 286 43.16 -47.69 168.73
CA LEU A 286 44.43 -47.91 169.45
C LEU A 286 45.54 -46.85 169.39
N LEU A 287 45.46 -45.73 168.67
CA LEU A 287 46.53 -44.73 168.77
C LEU A 287 46.03 -43.29 168.62
N THR A 288 45.90 -42.62 169.77
CA THR A 288 45.82 -41.16 169.93
C THR A 288 47.23 -40.55 169.91
N ALA A 289 47.46 -39.52 169.07
CA ALA A 289 48.51 -38.52 169.27
C ALA A 289 48.21 -37.21 168.49
N LEU A 290 48.73 -36.12 169.04
CA LEU A 290 48.37 -34.70 168.92
C LEU A 290 48.64 -33.99 167.56
N PRO A 291 48.04 -32.78 167.35
CA PRO A 291 47.93 -32.02 166.11
C PRO A 291 49.09 -31.00 165.95
N ALA A 292 49.27 -30.20 164.90
CA ALA A 292 48.86 -30.14 163.49
C ALA A 292 49.76 -29.03 162.90
N GLU A 293 50.40 -29.27 161.75
CA GLU A 293 51.11 -28.24 161.01
C GLU A 293 50.49 -28.00 159.64
N SER A 294 50.50 -26.72 159.31
CA SER A 294 49.68 -25.93 158.42
C SER A 294 50.36 -25.70 157.05
N VAL A 295 49.54 -25.64 155.99
CA VAL A 295 49.59 -24.62 154.90
C VAL A 295 50.86 -24.67 154.01
N ILE A 296 50.80 -24.76 152.68
CA ILE A 296 50.52 -23.64 151.75
C ILE A 296 50.11 -24.19 150.35
N PRO A 297 49.05 -23.63 149.75
CA PRO A 297 48.71 -23.68 148.33
C PRO A 297 49.15 -22.41 147.56
N SER A 298 49.27 -22.48 146.23
CA SER A 298 48.96 -21.44 145.20
C SER A 298 49.68 -21.79 143.89
N ALA A 299 48.96 -21.99 142.77
CA ALA A 299 48.34 -20.97 141.91
C ALA A 299 49.42 -20.09 141.26
N SER A 300 49.71 -20.21 139.95
CA SER A 300 48.91 -19.75 138.79
C SER A 300 49.61 -18.56 138.14
N LYS A 301 49.43 -18.49 136.80
CA LYS A 301 49.17 -17.28 135.99
C LYS A 301 50.33 -16.83 135.08
N LEU A 302 49.96 -16.68 133.80
CA LEU A 302 50.09 -15.50 132.90
C LEU A 302 50.19 -16.00 131.44
N VAL A 303 49.74 -15.34 130.38
CA VAL A 303 48.75 -14.28 130.06
C VAL A 303 48.96 -13.91 128.57
N GLY A 304 47.91 -13.38 127.93
CA GLY A 304 47.95 -12.61 126.66
C GLY A 304 46.92 -13.16 125.66
N GLY A 305 45.85 -12.47 125.26
CA GLY A 305 45.67 -11.06 124.86
C GLY A 305 45.52 -11.05 123.32
N ASP A 306 44.33 -11.00 122.73
CA ASP A 306 43.38 -9.89 122.43
C ASP A 306 43.72 -9.04 121.17
N ASP A 307 42.64 -8.58 120.51
CA ASP A 307 42.45 -7.52 119.49
C ASP A 307 42.28 -7.80 117.96
N THR A 308 41.00 -7.68 117.50
CA THR A 308 40.37 -6.67 116.57
C THR A 308 41.16 -6.13 115.34
N THR A 309 40.65 -5.66 114.17
CA THR A 309 39.35 -5.32 113.53
C THR A 309 39.56 -4.98 112.02
N GLY A 310 38.50 -4.99 111.18
CA GLY A 310 38.32 -4.00 110.09
C GLY A 310 38.18 -4.52 108.63
N GLY A 311 37.01 -4.30 108.00
CA GLY A 311 36.91 -4.15 106.52
C GLY A 311 37.37 -2.74 106.06
N PRO A 312 37.30 -2.33 104.76
CA PRO A 312 36.49 -2.86 103.65
C PRO A 312 37.24 -3.00 102.28
N GLY A 313 36.52 -3.43 101.23
CA GLY A 313 36.76 -2.96 99.84
C GLY A 313 37.54 -3.86 98.87
N ALA A 314 36.78 -4.50 97.98
CA ALA A 314 36.99 -4.69 96.53
C ALA A 314 38.36 -5.07 95.92
N GLY A 315 38.35 -6.13 95.10
CA GLY A 315 38.93 -6.05 93.75
C GLY A 315 39.95 -7.11 93.30
N ALA A 316 39.43 -8.12 92.60
CA ALA A 316 39.92 -8.66 91.30
C ALA A 316 41.07 -9.70 91.18
N ALA A 317 40.80 -10.62 90.22
CA ALA A 317 41.65 -11.54 89.44
C ALA A 317 42.23 -12.79 90.15
N ALA A 318 42.25 -14.02 89.60
CA ALA A 318 41.94 -14.65 88.29
C ALA A 318 41.65 -16.16 88.57
N GLY A 319 41.09 -17.04 87.73
CA GLY A 319 40.66 -17.05 86.34
C GLY A 319 40.13 -18.47 85.99
N ALA A 320 39.65 -18.64 84.75
CA ALA A 320 39.13 -19.84 84.07
C ALA A 320 37.61 -20.10 84.14
N GLY A 321 36.94 -19.84 83.02
CA GLY A 321 35.56 -20.22 82.70
C GLY A 321 35.41 -20.48 81.20
N SER A 322 34.50 -21.38 80.84
CA SER A 322 34.19 -21.81 79.47
C SER A 322 32.67 -22.01 79.33
N ASN A 323 32.00 -21.18 78.51
CA ASN A 323 30.83 -21.59 77.71
C ASN A 323 30.47 -20.54 76.63
N GLY A 324 30.22 -21.01 75.39
CA GLY A 324 29.13 -20.56 74.51
C GLY A 324 29.30 -19.36 73.54
N GLY A 325 29.27 -19.63 72.22
CA GLY A 325 28.40 -18.91 71.28
C GLY A 325 28.96 -18.24 70.02
N SER A 326 28.78 -18.91 68.86
CA SER A 326 28.60 -18.39 67.48
C SER A 326 29.76 -17.76 66.67
N GLY A 327 29.92 -18.23 65.42
CA GLY A 327 30.59 -17.48 64.32
C GLY A 327 31.67 -18.23 63.53
N ALA A 328 31.29 -19.14 62.63
CA ALA A 328 32.12 -19.72 61.55
C ALA A 328 32.29 -18.70 60.39
N ALA A 329 33.19 -18.75 59.41
CA ALA A 329 34.50 -19.37 59.13
C ALA A 329 34.92 -18.88 57.72
N GLY A 330 36.22 -18.79 57.44
CA GLY A 330 36.82 -18.76 56.08
C GLY A 330 36.71 -17.42 55.34
N GLY A 331 37.73 -16.87 54.70
CA GLY A 331 38.86 -17.50 54.03
C GLY A 331 39.02 -16.78 52.68
N SER A 332 39.92 -15.82 52.63
CA SER A 332 40.28 -15.06 51.43
C SER A 332 41.04 -15.95 50.44
N GLY A 333 40.56 -16.03 49.20
CA GLY A 333 41.22 -16.72 48.10
C GLY A 333 40.84 -16.11 46.75
N ALA A 334 41.84 -15.64 46.02
CA ALA A 334 41.77 -15.00 44.72
C ALA A 334 41.42 -15.98 43.58
N ALA A 335 40.81 -15.46 42.50
CA ALA A 335 40.96 -16.02 41.16
C ALA A 335 40.68 -14.96 40.08
N ALA A 336 41.68 -14.76 39.22
CA ALA A 336 41.56 -14.18 37.90
C ALA A 336 40.86 -15.15 36.94
N GLY A 337 40.35 -14.68 35.79
CA GLY A 337 40.02 -15.59 34.69
C GLY A 337 39.03 -15.08 33.65
N VAL A 338 39.58 -14.64 32.53
CA VAL A 338 38.95 -14.49 31.20
C VAL A 338 38.30 -15.81 30.75
N GLY A 339 37.18 -15.76 29.99
CA GLY A 339 36.66 -16.96 29.33
C GLY A 339 35.37 -16.74 28.52
N SER A 340 35.48 -16.97 27.22
CA SER A 340 34.48 -16.76 26.16
C SER A 340 33.53 -17.96 25.95
N ASN A 341 32.63 -17.80 24.97
CA ASN A 341 31.72 -18.77 24.32
C ASN A 341 30.43 -19.10 25.11
N GLY A 342 29.24 -19.10 24.52
CA GLY A 342 28.86 -19.33 23.13
C GLY A 342 27.84 -20.48 23.17
N ASN A 343 26.57 -20.19 22.95
CA ASN A 343 25.58 -21.24 22.76
C ASN A 343 24.71 -20.94 21.54
N ALA A 344 24.88 -21.82 20.56
CA ALA A 344 24.11 -21.91 19.34
C ALA A 344 22.71 -22.48 19.66
N GLY A 345 21.68 -21.83 19.14
CA GLY A 345 20.32 -22.34 19.07
C GLY A 345 19.88 -22.38 17.62
N SER A 346 20.07 -23.53 17.01
CA SER A 346 19.58 -23.91 15.69
C SER A 346 18.05 -23.85 15.60
N GLY A 347 17.53 -23.26 14.51
CA GLY A 347 16.12 -23.26 14.18
C GLY A 347 15.90 -22.92 12.71
N ALA A 348 16.14 -23.89 11.83
CA ALA A 348 15.72 -23.85 10.44
C ALA A 348 14.19 -24.03 10.36
N ALA A 349 13.50 -23.12 9.67
CA ALA A 349 12.18 -23.37 9.11
C ALA A 349 12.01 -22.56 7.82
N THR A 350 12.08 -23.26 6.71
CA THR A 350 11.60 -22.88 5.39
C THR A 350 10.07 -22.98 5.35
N THR A 351 9.40 -22.01 4.73
CA THR A 351 8.08 -22.06 4.04
C THR A 351 7.79 -20.63 3.58
N ALA A 352 7.91 -20.32 2.28
CA ALA A 352 6.89 -20.46 1.25
C ALA A 352 5.59 -19.67 1.54
N GLY A 353 5.29 -18.68 0.68
CA GLY A 353 3.91 -18.27 0.39
C GLY A 353 3.56 -16.80 0.59
N SER A 354 3.57 -16.04 -0.51
CA SER A 354 2.45 -15.19 -0.98
C SER A 354 1.78 -14.20 0.00
N ALA A 355 1.86 -12.90 -0.29
CA ALA A 355 0.71 -12.13 -0.80
C ALA A 355 1.01 -10.62 -0.94
N THR A 356 0.39 -10.08 -1.98
CA THR A 356 0.13 -8.69 -2.36
C THR A 356 -0.60 -7.84 -1.31
N ALA A 357 -0.25 -6.55 -1.20
CA ALA A 357 -1.13 -5.39 -0.95
C ALA A 357 -0.22 -4.13 -0.95
N ALA A 358 -0.24 -3.24 -1.95
CA ALA A 358 -1.26 -2.21 -2.21
C ALA A 358 -1.71 -1.50 -0.92
N GLY A 359 -1.08 -0.37 -0.62
CA GLY A 359 -1.44 0.52 0.47
C GLY A 359 -1.09 1.96 0.09
N SER A 360 -2.06 2.63 -0.52
CA SER A 360 -2.04 4.08 -0.73
C SER A 360 -2.08 4.81 0.61
N SER A 361 -1.19 5.78 0.80
CA SER A 361 -1.39 6.82 1.83
C SER A 361 -1.05 8.18 1.25
N ALA A 362 -2.06 9.04 1.26
CA ALA A 362 -2.01 10.45 0.95
C ALA A 362 -0.94 11.17 1.79
N GLY A 363 -0.23 12.10 1.15
CA GLY A 363 0.67 13.05 1.80
C GLY A 363 0.56 14.40 1.12
N ALA A 364 -0.30 15.27 1.66
CA ALA A 364 -0.31 16.69 1.36
C ALA A 364 0.95 17.34 1.95
N GLY A 365 1.63 18.19 1.17
CA GLY A 365 2.83 18.89 1.61
C GLY A 365 3.22 20.03 0.66
N SER A 366 2.90 21.25 1.09
CA SER A 366 3.17 22.54 0.48
C SER A 366 4.66 22.89 0.35
N ASN A 367 5.05 23.50 -0.78
CA ASN A 367 5.92 24.68 -0.95
C ASN A 367 6.14 24.87 -2.46
N GLY A 368 6.05 26.02 -3.11
CA GLY A 368 6.18 27.40 -2.69
C GLY A 368 7.15 28.09 -3.67
N GLY A 369 6.71 29.12 -4.40
CA GLY A 369 7.60 30.17 -4.90
C GLY A 369 7.78 30.33 -6.41
N SER A 370 7.25 31.46 -6.90
CA SER A 370 7.92 32.42 -7.80
C SER A 370 7.62 32.41 -9.30
N GLY A 371 6.82 33.41 -9.72
CA GLY A 371 7.19 34.32 -10.82
C GLY A 371 6.38 34.22 -12.13
N PRO A 372 5.64 35.27 -12.54
CA PRO A 372 4.88 35.29 -13.78
C PRO A 372 5.61 36.04 -14.90
N VAL A 373 5.66 35.49 -16.12
CA VAL A 373 5.89 36.30 -17.33
C VAL A 373 4.96 35.86 -18.47
N ARG A 374 4.19 36.86 -18.91
CA ARG A 374 3.23 37.03 -20.00
C ARG A 374 3.69 36.51 -21.37
N PRO A 375 2.78 35.99 -22.23
CA PRO A 375 3.04 35.95 -23.67
C PRO A 375 1.96 36.66 -24.51
N LYS A 376 2.39 37.28 -25.63
CA LYS A 376 1.72 37.48 -26.94
C LYS A 376 2.38 38.66 -27.70
N PRO A 377 2.22 38.81 -29.04
CA PRO A 377 2.00 37.79 -30.09
C PRO A 377 2.80 38.04 -31.40
N GLU A 378 2.74 37.05 -32.31
CA GLU A 378 2.69 37.12 -33.79
C GLU A 378 3.59 38.07 -34.60
N THR A 379 4.31 37.51 -35.59
CA THR A 379 4.36 38.06 -36.96
C THR A 379 4.38 36.95 -38.01
N VAL A 380 3.58 37.19 -39.05
CA VAL A 380 3.41 36.44 -40.30
C VAL A 380 4.47 36.93 -41.29
N SER A 381 5.11 36.01 -42.04
CA SER A 381 5.80 36.34 -43.29
C SER A 381 5.63 35.24 -44.31
N VAL A 382 5.34 35.70 -45.53
CA VAL A 382 4.91 35.02 -46.74
C VAL A 382 6.14 34.69 -47.59
N ASP A 383 6.21 33.52 -48.22
CA ASP A 383 6.78 33.40 -49.58
C ASP A 383 6.47 32.03 -50.23
N SER A 384 6.11 32.08 -51.52
CA SER A 384 6.10 30.99 -52.51
C SER A 384 7.21 31.31 -53.55
N PRO A 385 7.56 30.48 -54.56
CA PRO A 385 7.01 29.20 -55.05
C PRO A 385 8.11 28.10 -55.21
N THR A 386 7.87 26.84 -55.62
CA THR A 386 7.91 26.35 -57.03
C THR A 386 7.80 24.81 -57.03
N THR A 387 7.01 24.22 -57.93
CA THR A 387 6.89 22.77 -58.27
C THR A 387 8.02 22.40 -59.28
N PRO A 388 8.52 21.15 -59.51
CA PRO A 388 7.75 19.89 -59.58
C PRO A 388 8.48 18.58 -59.17
N GLY A 389 7.75 17.45 -59.14
CA GLY A 389 8.38 16.13 -59.17
C GLY A 389 7.54 14.99 -58.60
N ALA A 390 6.78 14.34 -59.46
CA ALA A 390 6.08 13.09 -59.17
C ALA A 390 7.07 11.93 -58.90
N LYS A 391 6.81 11.12 -57.87
CA LYS A 391 7.03 9.66 -57.91
C LYS A 391 6.26 8.95 -56.79
N ALA A 392 5.50 7.94 -57.23
CA ALA A 392 4.67 7.06 -56.43
C ALA A 392 5.49 6.22 -55.44
N VAL A 393 4.97 6.05 -54.23
CA VAL A 393 5.44 5.06 -53.25
C VAL A 393 4.27 4.11 -52.97
N GLN A 394 4.45 2.84 -53.35
CA GLN A 394 3.58 1.73 -52.97
C GLN A 394 3.87 1.30 -51.51
N PRO A 395 2.88 0.80 -50.76
CA PRO A 395 3.11 0.24 -49.43
C PRO A 395 3.58 -1.22 -49.48
N SER A 396 4.58 -1.54 -48.66
CA SER A 396 5.16 -2.86 -48.42
C SER A 396 4.16 -3.84 -47.76
N PRO A 397 4.22 -5.16 -48.05
CA PRO A 397 3.34 -6.17 -47.45
C PRO A 397 3.90 -6.77 -46.14
N SER A 398 2.98 -7.15 -45.25
CA SER A 398 3.19 -7.83 -43.95
C SER A 398 3.82 -9.24 -44.07
N PRO A 399 4.50 -9.75 -43.02
CA PRO A 399 5.16 -11.06 -43.04
C PRO A 399 4.22 -12.24 -42.69
N LYS A 400 4.38 -13.37 -43.38
CA LYS A 400 3.75 -14.67 -43.08
C LYS A 400 4.52 -15.46 -42.00
N PRO A 401 3.86 -16.36 -41.24
CA PRO A 401 4.49 -17.17 -40.19
C PRO A 401 5.13 -18.47 -40.72
N LYS A 402 6.15 -18.96 -40.02
CA LYS A 402 6.88 -20.24 -40.24
C LYS A 402 6.05 -21.46 -39.81
N PRO A 403 6.24 -22.65 -40.42
CA PRO A 403 5.67 -23.90 -39.95
C PRO A 403 6.61 -24.66 -38.99
N SER A 404 6.04 -25.30 -37.96
CA SER A 404 6.71 -26.25 -37.05
C SER A 404 6.74 -27.68 -37.62
N PRO A 405 7.69 -28.55 -37.21
CA PRO A 405 7.92 -29.83 -37.87
C PRO A 405 7.18 -31.02 -37.23
N ALA A 406 6.75 -31.92 -38.12
CA ALA A 406 6.76 -33.39 -38.04
C ALA A 406 6.41 -34.08 -36.71
N GLY A 407 5.16 -34.54 -36.61
CA GLY A 407 4.76 -35.65 -35.73
C GLY A 407 5.02 -36.99 -36.41
N GLY A 408 5.94 -37.79 -35.84
CA GLY A 408 6.13 -39.20 -36.18
C GLY A 408 5.17 -40.07 -35.37
N GLY A 409 4.41 -40.91 -36.07
CA GLY A 409 3.54 -41.91 -35.46
C GLY A 409 4.29 -43.19 -35.07
N ASN A 410 3.74 -43.90 -34.08
CA ASN A 410 3.85 -45.35 -33.98
C ASN A 410 2.59 -45.89 -33.27
N PRO A 411 2.00 -47.04 -33.70
CA PRO A 411 0.72 -47.53 -33.17
C PRO A 411 0.91 -48.73 -32.21
N ALA A 412 0.04 -48.81 -31.20
CA ALA A 412 -0.16 -50.01 -30.40
C ALA A 412 -1.63 -50.12 -29.95
N ASN A 413 -2.39 -50.98 -30.65
CA ASN A 413 -3.37 -52.03 -30.25
C ASN A 413 -4.29 -51.89 -28.98
N PRO A 414 -5.37 -52.72 -28.85
CA PRO A 414 -6.71 -52.22 -28.58
C PRO A 414 -7.40 -52.86 -27.35
N ASN A 415 -8.45 -52.21 -26.83
CA ASN A 415 -9.55 -52.74 -26.00
C ASN A 415 -10.22 -51.50 -25.40
N GLY A 416 -11.54 -51.33 -25.30
CA GLY A 416 -12.69 -52.19 -25.47
C GLY A 416 -13.89 -51.46 -24.81
N GLY A 417 -15.12 -51.86 -25.13
CA GLY A 417 -16.36 -51.43 -24.44
C GLY A 417 -17.09 -50.29 -25.14
N LYS A 418 -18.14 -50.54 -25.93
CA LYS A 418 -19.54 -50.82 -25.54
C LYS A 418 -20.25 -49.60 -24.93
N ASP A 419 -21.24 -49.09 -25.67
CA ASP A 419 -22.66 -48.91 -25.28
C ASP A 419 -23.30 -47.87 -26.24
N ASN A 420 -24.22 -48.30 -27.12
CA ASN A 420 -25.69 -48.19 -26.96
C ASN A 420 -26.13 -46.76 -26.58
N GLY A 421 -27.00 -46.04 -27.28
CA GLY A 421 -28.02 -46.36 -28.28
C GLY A 421 -29.14 -45.32 -28.15
N ASN A 422 -30.06 -45.31 -29.14
CA ASN A 422 -31.39 -44.65 -29.10
C ASN A 422 -31.40 -43.10 -29.25
N GLY A 423 -32.10 -42.47 -30.20
CA GLY A 423 -33.38 -42.82 -30.82
C GLY A 423 -34.50 -42.02 -30.14
N GLY A 424 -35.21 -41.12 -30.85
CA GLY A 424 -36.35 -40.42 -30.26
C GLY A 424 -36.85 -39.17 -30.97
N THR A 425 -37.47 -39.35 -32.13
CA THR A 425 -38.42 -38.43 -32.76
C THR A 425 -39.65 -38.14 -31.86
N GLY A 426 -40.17 -36.91 -31.87
CA GLY A 426 -41.45 -36.59 -31.21
C GLY A 426 -42.06 -35.26 -31.66
N GLN A 427 -42.90 -35.30 -32.69
CA GLN A 427 -43.86 -34.25 -33.06
C GLN A 427 -45.09 -34.31 -32.13
N ALA A 428 -45.62 -33.15 -31.71
CA ALA A 428 -47.05 -32.91 -31.40
C ALA A 428 -47.23 -31.39 -31.21
N LYS A 429 -47.80 -30.59 -32.14
CA LYS A 429 -49.24 -30.42 -32.42
C LYS A 429 -50.14 -30.40 -31.18
N SER A 430 -50.44 -29.19 -30.69
CA SER A 430 -51.73 -28.88 -30.04
C SER A 430 -52.01 -27.38 -30.08
N ARG A 431 -53.14 -27.05 -30.70
CA ARG A 431 -53.92 -25.80 -30.75
C ARG A 431 -55.39 -26.29 -30.78
N PRO A 432 -56.47 -25.51 -30.55
CA PRO A 432 -56.69 -24.22 -29.85
C PRO A 432 -57.78 -24.36 -28.75
N GLN A 433 -58.12 -23.29 -28.01
CA GLN A 433 -59.48 -22.73 -27.86
C GLN A 433 -59.63 -21.72 -26.69
N ALA A 434 -60.69 -20.90 -26.78
CA ALA A 434 -61.26 -19.90 -25.86
C ALA A 434 -60.87 -18.44 -26.19
N ALA A 435 -61.68 -17.63 -26.91
CA ALA A 435 -63.05 -17.12 -26.66
C ALA A 435 -63.09 -16.00 -25.59
N GLY A 436 -63.41 -14.76 -26.01
CA GLY A 436 -63.69 -13.63 -25.12
C GLY A 436 -63.80 -12.27 -25.84
N LYS A 437 -65.03 -11.79 -26.01
CA LYS A 437 -65.57 -10.62 -26.74
C LYS A 437 -64.92 -9.22 -26.50
N PRO A 438 -65.18 -8.24 -27.39
CA PRO A 438 -65.03 -6.80 -27.14
C PRO A 438 -66.35 -6.09 -26.79
N GLN A 439 -66.28 -5.12 -25.87
CA GLN A 439 -67.16 -3.95 -25.68
C GLN A 439 -66.20 -2.86 -25.16
N SER A 440 -66.08 -1.65 -25.70
CA SER A 440 -67.09 -0.64 -26.02
C SER A 440 -66.55 0.34 -27.06
#